data_AF-A0A388NVA6-F1
#
_entry.id   AF-A0A388NVA6-F1
#
_cell.length_a   1.000
_cell.length_b   1.000
_cell.length_c   1.000
_cell.angle_alpha   90.00
_cell.angle_beta   90.00
_cell.angle_gamma   90.00
#
_symmetry.space_group_name_H-M   'P 1'
#
loop_
_entity.id
_entity.type
_entity.pdbx_description
1 polymer ?
#
loop_
_entity_poly.entity_id
_entity_poly.type
_entity_poly.pdbx_seq_one_letter_code
_entity_poly.pdbx_strand_id
1 'polypeptide(L)'
;MYPSSFEYYRAESVREAAKLLKQHPGAKLLAGGHSIIPLLKLRQTEVSALIDIGRIADLRAINGGMIGACCTYAQVAAAGGLPAALTEAASHVGDPAVRARGTIGGGVAHADPASDLPTVLLALNAKFHISKGRTARVVPAIKFFTGLYETALKEGELLVAIEVDAEARGTGSAYAKLENPASRYAMVGAAASVTIVNGVCTDASVAVGGLTTHAWRSKRVAGALLETTLDADSISKASKRIVKELPDDLLGDMHASADYRRAMSQVFVERAVTAAAARAKK
;
A
#
# COMPACT_ATOMS: atom_id res chain seq x y z
N MET A 1 27.13 7.05 -1.59
CA MET A 1 26.79 6.83 -3.02
C MET A 1 27.09 5.42 -3.50
N TYR A 2 28.19 4.79 -3.07
CA TYR A 2 28.57 3.44 -3.46
C TYR A 2 28.16 2.41 -2.40
N PRO A 3 27.43 1.35 -2.78
CA PRO A 3 27.09 0.27 -1.85
C PRO A 3 28.34 -0.54 -1.49
N SER A 4 28.30 -1.19 -0.32
CA SER A 4 29.25 -2.26 0.02
C SER A 4 29.10 -3.43 -0.97
N SER A 5 30.16 -4.22 -1.17
CA SER A 5 30.12 -5.39 -2.05
C SER A 5 29.13 -6.44 -1.54
N PHE A 6 28.37 -7.05 -2.44
CA PHE A 6 27.44 -8.13 -2.16
C PHE A 6 27.45 -9.15 -3.30
N GLU A 7 27.03 -10.38 -3.01
CA GLU A 7 26.79 -11.39 -4.04
C GLU A 7 25.45 -11.12 -4.76
N TYR A 8 25.34 -11.52 -6.02
CA TYR A 8 24.12 -11.37 -6.79
C TYR A 8 23.66 -12.72 -7.34
N TYR A 9 22.42 -13.06 -7.01
CA TYR A 9 21.75 -14.25 -7.51
C TYR A 9 20.51 -13.86 -8.28
N ARG A 10 20.22 -14.61 -9.35
CA ARG A 10 19.02 -14.44 -10.15
C ARG A 10 18.17 -15.70 -10.01
N ALA A 11 17.02 -15.58 -9.36
CA ALA A 11 16.09 -16.69 -9.21
C ALA A 11 15.19 -16.80 -10.44
N GLU A 12 14.95 -18.03 -10.88
CA GLU A 12 14.06 -18.36 -12.01
C GLU A 12 12.67 -18.81 -11.53
N SER A 13 12.51 -19.06 -10.23
CA SER A 13 11.24 -19.40 -9.60
C SER A 13 11.14 -18.92 -8.15
N VAL A 14 9.91 -18.83 -7.62
CA VAL A 14 9.67 -18.51 -6.20
C VAL A 14 10.34 -19.55 -5.29
N ARG A 15 10.32 -20.82 -5.67
CA ARG A 15 10.93 -21.91 -4.91
C ARG A 15 12.46 -21.76 -4.85
N GLU A 16 13.08 -21.36 -5.95
CA GLU A 16 14.50 -21.07 -5.99
C GLU A 16 14.86 -19.83 -5.17
N ALA A 17 14.09 -18.75 -5.27
CA ALA A 17 14.29 -17.55 -4.46
C ALA A 17 14.23 -17.87 -2.95
N ALA A 18 13.26 -18.68 -2.52
CA ALA A 18 13.17 -19.15 -1.13
C ALA A 18 14.36 -20.03 -0.72
N LYS A 19 14.86 -20.87 -1.63
CA LYS A 19 16.06 -21.69 -1.39
C LYS A 19 17.30 -20.79 -1.21
N LEU A 20 17.49 -19.80 -2.08
CA LEU A 20 18.60 -18.85 -2.01
C LEU A 20 18.55 -18.03 -0.71
N LEU A 21 17.36 -17.54 -0.31
CA LEU A 21 17.21 -16.84 0.98
C LEU A 21 17.65 -17.70 2.17
N LYS A 22 17.40 -19.02 2.12
CA LYS A 22 17.84 -19.95 3.16
C LYS A 22 19.35 -20.22 3.11
N GLN A 23 19.93 -20.26 1.91
CA GLN A 23 21.36 -20.55 1.71
C GLN A 23 22.26 -19.37 2.04
N HIS A 24 21.74 -18.15 1.92
CA HIS A 24 22.49 -16.91 2.14
C HIS A 24 21.85 -16.08 3.26
N PRO A 25 22.14 -16.37 4.55
CA PRO A 25 21.69 -15.54 5.66
C PRO A 25 22.11 -14.08 5.46
N GLY A 26 21.19 -13.15 5.74
CA GLY A 26 21.40 -11.72 5.48
C GLY A 26 21.14 -11.28 4.03
N ALA A 27 20.78 -12.20 3.12
CA ALA A 27 20.37 -11.84 1.77
C ALA A 27 19.01 -11.11 1.78
N LYS A 28 18.81 -10.22 0.81
CA LYS A 28 17.54 -9.55 0.57
C LYS A 28 17.06 -9.78 -0.85
N LEU A 29 15.74 -9.74 -1.02
CA LEU A 29 15.13 -9.81 -2.34
C LEU A 29 15.32 -8.49 -3.09
N LEU A 30 15.63 -8.60 -4.37
CA LEU A 30 15.65 -7.48 -5.31
C LEU A 30 14.46 -7.62 -6.26
N ALA A 31 13.45 -6.75 -6.06
CA ALA A 31 12.35 -6.55 -6.99
C ALA A 31 12.65 -5.34 -7.90
N GLY A 32 11.88 -4.25 -7.78
CA GLY A 32 12.11 -3.03 -8.54
C GLY A 32 13.36 -2.22 -8.16
N GLY A 33 13.96 -2.48 -6.99
CA GLY A 33 15.20 -1.87 -6.53
C GLY A 33 15.11 -0.43 -6.01
N HIS A 34 13.97 0.25 -6.17
CA HIS A 34 13.84 1.70 -5.90
C HIS A 34 13.71 2.11 -4.42
N SER A 35 13.83 1.14 -3.50
CA SER A 35 14.02 1.40 -2.07
C SER A 35 15.35 0.80 -1.59
N ILE A 36 15.57 -0.50 -1.84
CA ILE A 36 16.78 -1.20 -1.36
C ILE A 36 18.07 -0.63 -1.97
N ILE A 37 18.10 -0.29 -3.27
CA ILE A 37 19.33 0.26 -3.89
C ILE A 37 19.68 1.64 -3.31
N PRO A 38 18.74 2.59 -3.17
CA PRO A 38 19.00 3.82 -2.41
C PRO A 38 19.56 3.58 -1.00
N LEU A 39 18.96 2.68 -0.22
CA LEU A 39 19.43 2.35 1.13
C LEU A 39 20.87 1.82 1.14
N LEU A 40 21.20 0.92 0.21
CA LEU A 40 22.56 0.37 0.06
C LEU A 40 23.57 1.46 -0.34
N LYS A 41 23.20 2.33 -1.28
CA LYS A 41 24.06 3.45 -1.74
C LYS A 41 24.34 4.47 -0.63
N LEU A 42 23.40 4.63 0.31
CA LEU A 42 23.54 5.47 1.49
C LEU A 42 24.13 4.73 2.69
N ARG A 43 24.40 3.42 2.57
CA ARG A 43 24.87 2.53 3.65
C ARG A 43 23.97 2.56 4.89
N GLN A 44 22.67 2.77 4.67
CA GLN A 44 21.65 2.66 5.71
C GLN A 44 21.25 1.19 5.92
N THR A 45 21.63 0.31 5.01
CA THR A 45 21.54 -1.14 5.14
C THR A 45 22.72 -1.78 4.43
N GLU A 46 23.08 -2.98 4.85
CA GLU A 46 24.08 -3.84 4.20
C GLU A 46 23.48 -5.24 4.05
N VAL A 47 23.88 -5.94 2.98
CA VAL A 47 23.37 -7.26 2.65
C VAL A 47 24.53 -8.15 2.20
N SER A 48 24.48 -9.43 2.55
CA SER A 48 25.44 -10.42 2.04
C SER A 48 25.21 -10.70 0.56
N ALA A 49 23.94 -10.77 0.15
CA ALA A 49 23.54 -11.00 -1.22
C ALA A 49 22.22 -10.30 -1.60
N LEU A 50 22.05 -10.04 -2.89
CA LEU A 50 20.77 -9.68 -3.50
C LEU A 50 20.27 -10.85 -4.35
N ILE A 51 19.02 -11.24 -4.12
CA ILE A 51 18.32 -12.28 -4.88
C ILE A 51 17.28 -11.60 -5.76
N ASP A 52 17.60 -11.45 -7.04
CA ASP A 52 16.72 -10.85 -8.05
C ASP A 52 15.55 -11.79 -8.38
N ILE A 53 14.34 -11.29 -8.13
CA ILE A 53 13.07 -11.97 -8.43
C ILE A 53 12.30 -11.31 -9.57
N GLY A 54 12.80 -10.20 -10.12
CA GLY A 54 12.10 -9.36 -11.09
C GLY A 54 11.88 -10.01 -12.46
N ARG A 55 12.45 -11.20 -12.71
CA ARG A 55 12.27 -11.97 -13.94
C ARG A 55 11.36 -13.18 -13.81
N ILE A 56 10.93 -13.53 -12.60
CA ILE A 56 10.03 -14.66 -12.37
C ILE A 56 8.67 -14.33 -13.01
N ALA A 57 8.26 -15.09 -14.03
CA ALA A 57 7.07 -14.80 -14.82
C ALA A 57 5.79 -14.77 -13.96
N ASP A 58 5.65 -15.73 -13.04
CA ASP A 58 4.49 -15.86 -12.14
C ASP A 58 4.30 -14.64 -11.23
N LEU A 59 5.35 -13.85 -10.98
CA LEU A 59 5.28 -12.65 -10.15
C LEU A 59 4.91 -11.39 -10.94
N ARG A 60 4.68 -11.48 -12.25
CA ARG A 60 4.55 -10.31 -13.15
C ARG A 60 3.21 -10.24 -13.89
N ALA A 61 2.27 -11.11 -13.53
CA ALA A 61 0.95 -11.16 -14.15
C ALA A 61 -0.09 -10.38 -13.32
N ILE A 62 -1.04 -9.76 -14.03
CA ILE A 62 -2.29 -9.24 -13.45
C ILE A 62 -3.42 -10.03 -14.08
N ASN A 63 -4.24 -10.70 -13.27
CA ASN A 63 -5.39 -11.47 -13.74
C ASN A 63 -6.59 -11.20 -12.83
N GLY A 64 -7.54 -10.40 -13.33
CA GLY A 64 -8.63 -9.87 -12.51
C GLY A 64 -8.07 -9.13 -11.29
N GLY A 65 -8.51 -9.55 -10.10
CA GLY A 65 -8.06 -9.00 -8.82
C GLY A 65 -6.68 -9.50 -8.33
N MET A 66 -6.06 -10.46 -9.02
CA MET A 66 -4.77 -11.03 -8.61
C MET A 66 -3.60 -10.31 -9.28
N ILE A 67 -2.74 -9.69 -8.48
CA ILE A 67 -1.63 -8.85 -8.94
C ILE A 67 -0.32 -9.46 -8.44
N GLY A 68 0.53 -9.92 -9.36
CA GLY A 68 1.85 -10.45 -9.03
C GLY A 68 2.74 -9.40 -8.34
N ALA A 69 3.53 -9.82 -7.35
CA ALA A 69 4.33 -8.91 -6.51
C ALA A 69 5.38 -8.09 -7.28
N CYS A 70 5.83 -8.57 -8.44
CA CYS A 70 6.75 -7.90 -9.34
C CYS A 70 6.07 -7.11 -10.47
N CYS A 71 4.74 -6.97 -10.46
CA CYS A 71 4.07 -6.00 -11.32
C CYS A 71 4.52 -4.59 -10.95
N THR A 72 4.91 -3.80 -11.94
CA THR A 72 5.38 -2.43 -11.72
C THR A 72 4.21 -1.50 -11.39
N TYR A 73 4.49 -0.39 -10.72
CA TYR A 73 3.45 0.62 -10.47
C TYR A 73 2.82 1.12 -11.77
N ALA A 74 3.60 1.26 -12.85
CA ALA A 74 3.08 1.62 -14.17
C ALA A 74 2.12 0.56 -14.73
N GLN A 75 2.42 -0.74 -14.57
CA GLN A 75 1.51 -1.81 -14.99
C GLN A 75 0.22 -1.82 -14.17
N VAL A 76 0.30 -1.63 -12.86
CA VAL A 76 -0.89 -1.55 -11.98
C VAL A 76 -1.75 -0.33 -12.32
N ALA A 77 -1.13 0.83 -12.56
CA ALA A 77 -1.85 2.06 -12.93
C ALA A 77 -2.61 1.93 -14.27
N ALA A 78 -2.08 1.14 -15.21
CA ALA A 78 -2.68 0.92 -16.52
C ALA A 78 -3.66 -0.27 -16.58
N ALA A 79 -3.77 -1.06 -15.51
CA ALA A 79 -4.60 -2.26 -15.51
C ALA A 79 -6.10 -1.92 -15.44
N GLY A 80 -6.87 -2.48 -16.37
CA GLY A 80 -8.33 -2.43 -16.33
C GLY A 80 -8.90 -3.40 -15.30
N GLY A 81 -10.07 -3.06 -14.73
CA GLY A 81 -10.81 -3.93 -13.82
C GLY A 81 -10.31 -3.96 -12.36
N LEU A 82 -9.22 -3.25 -12.05
CA LEU A 82 -8.80 -3.02 -10.67
C LEU A 82 -9.56 -1.83 -10.05
N PRO A 83 -9.75 -1.80 -8.72
CA PRO A 83 -10.41 -0.68 -8.04
C PRO A 83 -9.75 0.67 -8.34
N ALA A 84 -10.55 1.71 -8.52
CA ALA A 84 -10.07 3.03 -8.92
C ALA A 84 -9.02 3.61 -7.95
N ALA A 85 -9.16 3.40 -6.64
CA ALA A 85 -8.18 3.86 -5.66
C ALA A 85 -6.78 3.25 -5.89
N LEU A 86 -6.71 1.99 -6.34
CA LEU A 86 -5.45 1.27 -6.54
C LEU A 86 -4.71 1.77 -7.77
N THR A 87 -5.41 1.91 -8.89
CA THR A 87 -4.82 2.40 -10.14
C THR A 87 -4.41 3.88 -10.01
N GLU A 88 -5.25 4.68 -9.35
CA GLU A 88 -4.97 6.08 -9.01
C GLU A 88 -3.71 6.20 -8.16
N ALA A 89 -3.64 5.51 -7.01
CA ALA A 89 -2.45 5.57 -6.17
C ALA A 89 -1.18 5.10 -6.87
N ALA A 90 -1.24 3.99 -7.64
CA ALA A 90 -0.10 3.50 -8.41
C ALA A 90 0.41 4.53 -9.44
N SER A 91 -0.48 5.34 -10.01
CA SER A 91 -0.11 6.41 -10.97
C SER A 91 0.61 7.59 -10.32
N HIS A 92 0.48 7.76 -9.00
CA HIS A 92 1.05 8.85 -8.20
C HIS A 92 2.27 8.45 -7.36
N VAL A 93 2.72 7.19 -7.41
CA VAL A 93 3.95 6.76 -6.74
C VAL A 93 5.15 7.34 -7.48
N GLY A 94 6.00 8.10 -6.79
CA GLY A 94 7.25 8.63 -7.33
C GLY A 94 7.11 9.35 -8.69
N ASP A 95 8.14 9.27 -9.51
CA ASP A 95 8.17 9.76 -10.89
C ASP A 95 7.96 8.61 -11.91
N PRO A 96 7.83 8.90 -13.21
CA PRO A 96 7.66 7.86 -14.23
C PRO A 96 8.76 6.78 -14.24
N ALA A 97 10.02 7.13 -13.94
CA ALA A 97 11.12 6.17 -13.91
C ALA A 97 11.01 5.24 -12.70
N VAL A 98 10.65 5.80 -11.53
CA VAL A 98 10.29 5.01 -10.34
C VAL A 98 9.14 4.08 -10.67
N ARG A 99 8.08 4.53 -11.34
CA ARG A 99 6.92 3.68 -11.67
C ARG A 99 7.22 2.59 -12.69
N ALA A 100 8.14 2.84 -13.61
CA ALA A 100 8.54 1.85 -14.63
C ALA A 100 9.31 0.66 -14.04
N ARG A 101 9.86 0.80 -12.82
CA ARG A 101 10.72 -0.20 -12.19
C ARG A 101 10.22 -0.66 -10.84
N GLY A 102 9.80 0.26 -9.99
CA GLY A 102 9.20 0.01 -8.69
C GLY A 102 7.99 -0.90 -8.82
N THR A 103 7.91 -1.88 -7.93
CA THR A 103 6.91 -2.96 -7.97
C THR A 103 5.97 -2.86 -6.79
N ILE A 104 4.69 -3.20 -7.00
CA ILE A 104 3.68 -3.18 -5.95
C ILE A 104 4.07 -4.01 -4.73
N GLY A 105 4.55 -5.23 -4.93
CA GLY A 105 4.96 -6.11 -3.83
C GLY A 105 6.20 -5.60 -3.11
N GLY A 106 7.13 -4.98 -3.83
CA GLY A 106 8.29 -4.31 -3.24
C GLY A 106 7.91 -3.15 -2.31
N GLY A 107 6.98 -2.28 -2.74
CA GLY A 107 6.47 -1.19 -1.89
C GLY A 107 5.74 -1.70 -0.65
N VAL A 108 4.87 -2.70 -0.82
CA VAL A 108 4.12 -3.32 0.28
C VAL A 108 5.05 -4.01 1.27
N ALA A 109 6.03 -4.80 0.80
CA ALA A 109 6.97 -5.51 1.66
C ALA A 109 7.99 -4.58 2.33
N HIS A 110 8.26 -3.41 1.75
CA HIS A 110 9.12 -2.41 2.39
C HIS A 110 8.44 -1.72 3.58
N ALA A 111 7.11 -1.55 3.51
CA ALA A 111 6.28 -1.00 4.59
C ALA A 111 6.75 0.35 5.14
N ASP A 112 7.24 1.23 4.25
CA ASP A 112 7.46 2.63 4.59
C ASP A 112 6.09 3.28 4.93
N PRO A 113 5.93 3.91 6.10
CA PRO A 113 4.67 4.52 6.50
C PRO A 113 4.16 5.61 5.56
N ALA A 114 5.04 6.25 4.78
CA ALA A 114 4.69 7.27 3.82
C ALA A 114 4.29 6.71 2.44
N SER A 115 4.36 5.38 2.25
CA SER A 115 3.95 4.72 1.01
C SER A 115 2.43 4.76 0.80
N ASP A 116 2.04 4.97 -0.46
CA ASP A 116 0.63 5.09 -0.85
C ASP A 116 -0.13 3.76 -0.72
N LEU A 117 0.44 2.69 -1.28
CA LEU A 117 -0.28 1.43 -1.51
C LEU A 117 -0.66 0.66 -0.24
N PRO A 118 0.15 0.63 0.85
CA PRO A 118 -0.32 0.08 2.13
C PRO A 118 -1.67 0.65 2.56
N THR A 119 -1.85 1.97 2.44
CA THR A 119 -3.11 2.67 2.80
C THR A 119 -4.26 2.21 1.92
N VAL A 120 -4.05 2.17 0.60
CA VAL A 120 -5.10 1.77 -0.35
C VAL A 120 -5.48 0.30 -0.19
N LEU A 121 -4.50 -0.58 -0.06
CA LEU A 121 -4.74 -2.03 0.06
C LEU A 121 -5.44 -2.37 1.38
N LEU A 122 -5.21 -1.60 2.45
CA LEU A 122 -5.99 -1.69 3.67
C LEU A 122 -7.46 -1.29 3.45
N ALA A 123 -7.71 -0.15 2.79
CA ALA A 123 -9.08 0.28 2.49
C ALA A 123 -9.84 -0.73 1.61
N LEU A 124 -9.14 -1.37 0.67
CA LEU A 124 -9.69 -2.37 -0.25
C LEU A 124 -9.79 -3.79 0.33
N ASN A 125 -9.51 -3.99 1.63
CA ASN A 125 -9.53 -5.31 2.28
C ASN A 125 -8.63 -6.35 1.59
N ALA A 126 -7.51 -5.91 1.01
CA ALA A 126 -6.65 -6.78 0.21
C ALA A 126 -6.14 -7.99 1.00
N LYS A 127 -5.80 -9.06 0.28
CA LYS A 127 -5.14 -10.26 0.81
C LYS A 127 -3.77 -10.42 0.19
N PHE A 128 -2.80 -10.80 1.01
CA PHE A 128 -1.41 -10.94 0.61
C PHE A 128 -1.04 -12.42 0.58
N HIS A 129 -0.68 -12.89 -0.60
CA HIS A 129 -0.25 -14.25 -0.86
C HIS A 129 1.24 -14.35 -0.62
N ILE A 130 1.62 -15.19 0.34
CA ILE A 130 3.00 -15.31 0.82
C ILE A 130 3.45 -16.75 0.61
N SER A 131 4.67 -16.92 0.09
CA SER A 131 5.28 -18.23 -0.13
C SER A 131 6.59 -18.36 0.63
N LYS A 132 6.87 -19.57 1.13
CA LYS A 132 8.19 -20.00 1.62
C LYS A 132 8.71 -21.16 0.77
N GLY A 133 8.48 -21.08 -0.55
CA GLY A 133 8.84 -22.09 -1.53
C GLY A 133 7.84 -23.25 -1.59
N ARG A 134 7.88 -24.17 -0.61
CA ARG A 134 6.97 -25.35 -0.59
C ARG A 134 5.64 -25.10 0.12
N THR A 135 5.60 -24.12 1.00
CA THR A 135 4.39 -23.75 1.74
C THR A 135 3.95 -22.35 1.33
N ALA A 136 2.65 -22.11 1.38
CA ALA A 136 2.06 -20.81 1.12
C ALA A 136 1.01 -20.49 2.18
N ARG A 137 0.78 -19.20 2.41
CA ARG A 137 -0.27 -18.70 3.29
C ARG A 137 -0.80 -17.39 2.77
N VAL A 138 -2.01 -17.04 3.20
CA VAL A 138 -2.65 -15.78 2.88
C VAL A 138 -2.78 -14.96 4.16
N VAL A 139 -2.43 -13.67 4.08
CA VAL A 139 -2.55 -12.72 5.20
C VAL A 139 -3.45 -11.57 4.77
N PRO A 140 -4.54 -11.26 5.50
CA PRO A 140 -5.32 -10.08 5.20
C PRO A 140 -4.51 -8.81 5.50
N ALA A 141 -4.66 -7.76 4.70
CA ALA A 141 -3.87 -6.54 4.81
C ALA A 141 -3.89 -5.92 6.22
N ILE A 142 -5.04 -6.01 6.91
CA ILE A 142 -5.22 -5.52 8.29
C ILE A 142 -4.34 -6.22 9.34
N LYS A 143 -3.72 -7.35 8.99
CA LYS A 143 -2.78 -8.10 9.85
C LYS A 143 -1.35 -8.11 9.31
N PHE A 144 -1.07 -7.37 8.24
CA PHE A 144 0.22 -7.46 7.55
C PHE A 144 1.22 -6.41 8.01
N PHE A 145 0.81 -5.17 8.21
CA PHE A 145 1.70 -4.10 8.68
C PHE A 145 1.70 -4.09 10.21
N THR A 146 2.87 -4.22 10.82
CA THR A 146 2.99 -4.41 12.28
C THR A 146 3.78 -3.30 12.97
N GLY A 147 4.45 -2.44 12.21
CA GLY A 147 5.28 -1.36 12.73
C GLY A 147 6.01 -0.59 11.63
N LEU A 148 6.92 0.29 12.06
CA LEU A 148 7.74 1.13 11.18
C LEU A 148 8.72 0.27 10.36
N TYR A 149 8.50 0.16 9.04
CA TYR A 149 9.23 -0.77 8.16
C TYR A 149 9.09 -2.26 8.54
N GLU A 150 8.04 -2.61 9.30
CA GLU A 150 7.81 -3.97 9.78
C GLU A 150 6.52 -4.56 9.20
N THR A 151 6.62 -5.83 8.80
CA THR A 151 5.51 -6.60 8.27
C THR A 151 5.41 -7.97 8.94
N ALA A 152 4.29 -8.65 8.71
CA ALA A 152 4.07 -10.02 9.14
C ALA A 152 4.84 -11.07 8.32
N LEU A 153 5.72 -10.67 7.38
CA LEU A 153 6.60 -11.59 6.67
C LEU A 153 7.61 -12.20 7.65
N LYS A 154 7.70 -13.52 7.64
CA LYS A 154 8.70 -14.27 8.41
C LYS A 154 9.96 -14.46 7.57
N GLU A 155 11.05 -14.84 8.24
CA GLU A 155 12.30 -15.14 7.56
C GLU A 155 12.13 -16.20 6.46
N GLY A 156 12.68 -15.92 5.28
CA GLY A 156 12.61 -16.76 4.08
C GLY A 156 11.27 -16.72 3.35
N GLU A 157 10.30 -15.93 3.81
CA GLU A 157 9.03 -15.73 3.12
C GLU A 157 9.13 -14.62 2.06
N LEU A 158 8.35 -14.78 0.99
CA LEU A 158 8.23 -13.85 -0.11
C LEU A 158 6.75 -13.50 -0.31
N LEU A 159 6.45 -12.22 -0.45
CA LEU A 159 5.16 -11.78 -1.00
C LEU A 159 5.16 -12.12 -2.49
N VAL A 160 4.22 -12.97 -2.92
CA VAL A 160 4.14 -13.44 -4.32
C VAL A 160 3.02 -12.76 -5.11
N ALA A 161 1.91 -12.44 -4.45
CA ALA A 161 0.81 -11.75 -5.09
C ALA A 161 -0.03 -10.97 -4.07
N ILE A 162 -0.80 -10.03 -4.59
CA ILE A 162 -1.76 -9.20 -3.87
C ILE A 162 -3.12 -9.42 -4.54
N GLU A 163 -4.10 -9.80 -3.74
CA GLU A 163 -5.47 -10.03 -4.17
C GLU A 163 -6.34 -8.87 -3.68
N VAL A 164 -7.06 -8.25 -4.60
CA VAL A 164 -8.11 -7.27 -4.34
C VAL A 164 -9.39 -7.72 -5.02
N ASP A 165 -10.52 -7.55 -4.36
CA ASP A 165 -11.81 -7.83 -5.00
C ASP A 165 -12.12 -6.76 -6.05
N ALA A 166 -12.81 -7.16 -7.13
CA ALA A 166 -13.38 -6.21 -8.07
C ALA A 166 -14.44 -5.35 -7.36
N GLU A 167 -14.59 -4.09 -7.78
CA GLU A 167 -15.65 -3.23 -7.23
C GLU A 167 -17.02 -3.79 -7.61
N ALA A 168 -17.83 -4.11 -6.58
CA ALA A 168 -19.20 -4.55 -6.80
C ALA A 168 -20.06 -3.39 -7.35
N ARG A 169 -21.24 -3.71 -7.88
CA ARG A 169 -22.18 -2.68 -8.32
C ARG A 169 -22.54 -1.76 -7.16
N GLY A 170 -22.48 -0.45 -7.39
CA GLY A 170 -22.73 0.55 -6.35
C GLY A 170 -21.56 0.74 -5.39
N THR A 171 -20.41 0.08 -5.61
CA THR A 171 -19.17 0.31 -4.88
C THR A 171 -18.30 1.30 -5.62
N GLY A 172 -17.68 2.23 -4.89
CA GLY A 172 -16.66 3.12 -5.43
C GLY A 172 -15.53 3.31 -4.44
N SER A 173 -14.30 3.37 -4.94
CA SER A 173 -13.11 3.64 -4.14
C SER A 173 -12.33 4.87 -4.63
N ALA A 174 -11.60 5.52 -3.73
CA ALA A 174 -10.69 6.62 -4.06
C ALA A 174 -9.51 6.74 -3.10
N TYR A 175 -8.43 7.38 -3.57
CA TYR A 175 -7.26 7.73 -2.78
C TYR A 175 -6.98 9.24 -2.87
N ALA A 176 -6.82 9.89 -1.71
CA ALA A 176 -6.45 11.29 -1.64
C ALA A 176 -5.14 11.43 -0.85
N LYS A 177 -4.19 12.21 -1.37
CA LYS A 177 -2.88 12.40 -0.76
C LYS A 177 -2.46 13.85 -0.66
N LEU A 178 -2.00 14.23 0.53
CA LEU A 178 -1.14 15.38 0.72
C LEU A 178 0.30 14.93 0.46
N GLU A 179 0.85 15.33 -0.67
CA GLU A 179 2.17 14.88 -1.10
C GLU A 179 3.27 15.88 -0.78
N ASN A 180 4.44 15.36 -0.43
CA ASN A 180 5.65 16.18 -0.44
C ASN A 180 5.97 16.58 -1.90
N PRO A 181 6.12 17.88 -2.23
CA PRO A 181 6.30 18.33 -3.61
C PRO A 181 7.54 17.75 -4.32
N ALA A 182 8.60 17.45 -3.56
CA ALA A 182 9.85 16.93 -4.10
C ALA A 182 9.86 15.41 -4.17
N SER A 183 9.55 14.73 -3.07
CA SER A 183 9.66 13.27 -2.98
C SER A 183 8.41 12.52 -3.45
N ARG A 184 7.26 13.22 -3.53
CA ARG A 184 5.93 12.65 -3.79
C ARG A 184 5.45 11.64 -2.73
N TYR A 185 6.15 11.46 -1.62
CA TYR A 185 5.64 10.63 -0.52
C TYR A 185 4.42 11.27 0.16
N ALA A 186 3.55 10.43 0.73
CA ALA A 186 2.39 10.90 1.47
C ALA A 186 2.84 11.50 2.81
N MET A 187 2.62 12.81 2.99
CA MET A 187 2.60 13.38 4.34
C MET A 187 1.32 12.95 5.06
N VAL A 188 0.21 12.90 4.33
CA VAL A 188 -1.06 12.30 4.75
C VAL A 188 -1.68 11.64 3.53
N GLY A 189 -1.98 10.35 3.62
CA GLY A 189 -2.78 9.62 2.63
C GLY A 189 -4.06 9.11 3.26
N ALA A 190 -5.17 9.16 2.50
CA ALA A 190 -6.43 8.57 2.90
C ALA A 190 -7.03 7.80 1.72
N ALA A 191 -7.47 6.58 1.98
CA ALA A 191 -8.16 5.74 1.01
C ALA A 191 -9.55 5.40 1.55
N ALA A 192 -10.55 5.40 0.68
CA ALA A 192 -11.91 5.01 1.02
C ALA A 192 -12.47 4.03 -0.02
N SER A 193 -13.29 3.10 0.43
CA SER A 193 -14.18 2.27 -0.38
C SER A 193 -15.56 2.30 0.27
N VAL A 194 -16.59 2.62 -0.49
CA VAL A 194 -17.98 2.71 0.00
C VAL A 194 -18.92 2.02 -0.97
N THR A 195 -19.96 1.38 -0.45
CA THR A 195 -21.03 0.73 -1.23
C THR A 195 -22.36 1.39 -0.94
N ILE A 196 -23.07 1.80 -1.98
CA ILE A 196 -24.39 2.45 -1.90
C ILE A 196 -25.45 1.53 -2.51
N VAL A 197 -26.49 1.25 -1.73
CA VAL A 197 -27.69 0.53 -2.17
C VAL A 197 -28.90 1.39 -1.86
N ASN A 198 -29.74 1.63 -2.86
CA ASN A 198 -30.96 2.47 -2.73
C ASN A 198 -30.70 3.86 -2.12
N GLY A 199 -29.56 4.46 -2.47
CA GLY A 199 -29.17 5.80 -1.98
C GLY A 199 -28.59 5.83 -0.56
N VAL A 200 -28.39 4.66 0.08
CA VAL A 200 -27.85 4.54 1.44
C VAL A 200 -26.54 3.76 1.42
N CYS A 201 -25.58 4.19 2.22
CA CYS A 201 -24.30 3.50 2.44
C CYS A 201 -24.50 2.21 3.23
N THR A 202 -24.22 1.07 2.63
CA THR A 202 -24.36 -0.26 3.25
C THR A 202 -23.02 -0.88 3.65
N ASP A 203 -21.92 -0.41 3.07
CA ASP A 203 -20.57 -0.83 3.46
C ASP A 203 -19.59 0.34 3.31
N ALA A 204 -18.62 0.42 4.21
CA ALA A 204 -17.62 1.47 4.23
C ALA A 204 -16.30 0.99 4.82
N SER A 205 -15.20 1.36 4.17
CA SER A 205 -13.84 1.14 4.62
C SER A 205 -13.02 2.39 4.40
N VAL A 206 -12.40 2.90 5.45
CA VAL A 206 -11.54 4.09 5.41
C VAL A 206 -10.20 3.76 6.04
N ALA A 207 -9.11 4.01 5.31
CA ALA A 207 -7.75 3.84 5.79
C ALA A 207 -6.97 5.15 5.68
N VAL A 208 -6.02 5.34 6.59
CA VAL A 208 -5.11 6.48 6.60
C VAL A 208 -3.66 6.02 6.73
N GLY A 209 -2.72 6.77 6.15
CA GLY A 209 -1.28 6.50 6.18
C GLY A 209 -0.45 7.79 6.07
N GLY A 210 0.87 7.68 6.27
CA GLY A 210 1.80 8.80 6.29
C GLY A 210 1.88 9.56 7.62
N LEU A 211 0.98 9.34 8.59
CA LEU A 211 0.95 10.06 9.87
C LEU A 211 1.28 9.20 11.10
N THR A 212 1.41 7.89 10.94
CA THR A 212 1.69 6.89 12.00
C THR A 212 2.78 5.94 11.51
N THR A 213 3.28 5.04 12.37
CA THR A 213 4.33 4.06 12.02
C THR A 213 3.96 3.10 10.90
N HIS A 214 2.66 2.92 10.63
CA HIS A 214 2.13 2.18 9.49
C HIS A 214 0.73 2.68 9.17
N ALA A 215 0.22 2.36 7.98
CA ALA A 215 -1.16 2.65 7.61
C ALA A 215 -2.15 1.78 8.40
N TRP A 216 -3.33 2.31 8.68
CA TRP A 216 -4.37 1.61 9.46
C TRP A 216 -5.78 2.03 9.03
N ARG A 217 -6.78 1.27 9.47
CA ARG A 217 -8.20 1.53 9.15
C ARG A 217 -8.94 2.20 10.29
N SER A 218 -9.63 3.29 9.98
CA SER A 218 -10.54 3.96 10.91
C SER A 218 -11.88 3.24 10.98
N LYS A 219 -12.18 2.67 12.15
CA LYS A 219 -13.50 2.08 12.41
C LYS A 219 -14.54 3.17 12.71
N ARG A 220 -14.13 4.28 13.34
CA ARG A 220 -15.06 5.35 13.71
C ARG A 220 -15.56 6.14 12.50
N VAL A 221 -14.70 6.41 11.52
CA VAL A 221 -15.14 7.05 10.28
C VAL A 221 -16.00 6.08 9.48
N ALA A 222 -15.54 4.85 9.24
CA ALA A 222 -16.30 3.86 8.50
C ALA A 222 -17.71 3.63 9.09
N GLY A 223 -17.82 3.41 10.41
CA GLY A 223 -19.11 3.20 11.06
C GLY A 223 -20.04 4.42 11.04
N ALA A 224 -19.49 5.64 10.96
CA ALA A 224 -20.29 6.85 10.86
C ALA A 224 -20.79 7.16 9.45
N LEU A 225 -20.27 6.46 8.43
CA LEU A 225 -20.73 6.56 7.05
C LEU A 225 -21.89 5.60 6.76
N LEU A 226 -21.98 4.48 7.49
CA LEU A 226 -23.06 3.51 7.34
C LEU A 226 -24.42 4.14 7.60
N GLU A 227 -25.43 3.68 6.88
CA GLU A 227 -26.83 4.14 6.99
C GLU A 227 -27.03 5.63 6.66
N THR A 228 -26.04 6.29 6.04
CA THR A 228 -26.14 7.67 5.54
C THR A 228 -26.32 7.72 4.03
N THR A 229 -26.70 8.87 3.50
CA THR A 229 -26.82 9.15 2.06
C THR A 229 -25.50 9.52 1.37
N LEU A 230 -24.40 9.62 2.15
CA LEU A 230 -23.10 10.14 1.71
C LEU A 230 -23.25 11.48 0.98
N ASP A 231 -23.98 12.39 1.60
CA ASP A 231 -24.02 13.81 1.24
C ASP A 231 -22.87 14.58 1.92
N ALA A 232 -22.69 15.86 1.55
CA ALA A 232 -21.58 16.66 2.06
C ALA A 232 -21.57 16.77 3.60
N ASP A 233 -22.75 16.88 4.22
CA ASP A 233 -22.86 17.03 5.68
C ASP A 233 -22.51 15.72 6.42
N SER A 234 -23.09 14.59 6.00
CA SER A 234 -22.77 13.28 6.58
C SER A 234 -21.30 12.91 6.40
N ILE A 235 -20.71 13.16 5.22
CA ILE A 235 -19.29 12.92 4.96
C ILE A 235 -18.42 13.82 5.85
N SER A 236 -18.73 15.12 5.96
CA SER A 236 -17.96 16.04 6.81
C SER A 236 -18.02 15.64 8.29
N LYS A 237 -19.22 15.30 8.78
CA LYS A 237 -19.44 14.81 10.16
C LYS A 237 -18.69 13.51 10.44
N ALA A 238 -18.72 12.55 9.52
CA ALA A 238 -17.98 11.30 9.65
C ALA A 238 -16.47 11.54 9.64
N SER A 239 -15.96 12.35 8.70
CA SER A 239 -14.54 12.62 8.54
C SER A 239 -13.92 13.27 9.78
N LYS A 240 -14.63 14.18 10.46
CA LYS A 240 -14.21 14.78 11.74
C LYS A 240 -13.92 13.75 12.85
N ARG A 241 -14.49 12.54 12.76
CA ARG A 241 -14.27 11.49 13.77
C ARG A 241 -12.85 10.95 13.74
N ILE A 242 -12.11 11.12 12.64
CA ILE A 242 -10.73 10.64 12.52
C ILE A 242 -9.85 11.22 13.63
N VAL A 243 -10.00 12.51 13.93
CA VAL A 243 -9.16 13.23 14.90
C VAL A 243 -9.23 12.60 16.30
N LYS A 244 -10.38 12.01 16.66
CA LYS A 244 -10.59 11.35 17.95
C LYS A 244 -10.15 9.88 17.97
N GLU A 245 -9.75 9.33 16.82
CA GLU A 245 -9.25 7.96 16.67
C GLU A 245 -7.75 7.90 16.41
N LEU A 246 -7.14 9.03 16.00
CA LEU A 246 -5.72 9.10 15.78
C LEU A 246 -4.95 8.71 17.05
N PRO A 247 -3.90 7.89 16.93
CA PRO A 247 -2.97 7.65 18.03
C PRO A 247 -2.30 8.94 18.52
N ASP A 248 -1.79 8.91 19.75
CA ASP A 248 -1.07 10.04 20.33
C ASP A 248 0.35 10.19 19.77
N ASP A 249 0.93 9.11 19.25
CA ASP A 249 2.31 9.01 18.72
C ASP A 249 2.40 9.33 17.21
N LEU A 250 1.68 10.36 16.77
CA LEU A 250 1.75 10.82 15.38
C LEU A 250 3.17 11.22 14.99
N LEU A 251 3.59 10.81 13.80
CA LEU A 251 4.88 11.17 13.25
C LEU A 251 4.90 12.65 12.85
N GLY A 252 6.05 13.30 13.06
CA GLY A 252 6.35 14.64 12.57
C GLY A 252 7.78 14.68 12.05
N ASP A 253 8.02 15.51 11.04
CA ASP A 253 9.34 15.71 10.45
C ASP A 253 9.53 17.16 9.97
N MET A 254 10.64 17.42 9.28
CA MET A 254 10.97 18.73 8.71
C MET A 254 9.99 19.21 7.62
N HIS A 255 9.12 18.34 7.11
CA HIS A 255 8.16 18.65 6.05
C HIS A 255 6.75 18.89 6.59
N ALA A 256 6.37 18.20 7.67
CA ALA A 256 5.08 18.36 8.32
C ALA A 256 5.14 17.94 9.78
N SER A 257 4.72 18.84 10.67
CA SER A 257 4.55 18.54 12.09
C SER A 257 3.43 17.53 12.32
N ALA A 258 3.46 16.82 13.45
CA ALA A 258 2.40 15.91 13.87
C ALA A 258 1.03 16.61 13.91
N ASP A 259 0.97 17.84 14.41
CA ASP A 259 -0.28 18.63 14.46
C ASP A 259 -0.80 19.00 13.07
N TYR A 260 0.09 19.33 12.14
CA TYR A 260 -0.31 19.59 10.76
C TYR A 260 -0.86 18.32 10.10
N ARG A 261 -0.21 17.17 10.28
CA ARG A 261 -0.71 15.87 9.79
C ARG A 261 -2.05 15.50 10.42
N ARG A 262 -2.22 15.74 11.73
CA ARG A 262 -3.51 15.58 12.43
C ARG A 262 -4.61 16.41 11.78
N ALA A 263 -4.38 17.71 11.57
CA ALA A 263 -5.36 18.58 10.93
C ALA A 263 -5.69 18.16 9.49
N MET A 264 -4.67 17.78 8.71
CA MET A 264 -4.84 17.37 7.32
C MET A 264 -5.49 15.98 7.18
N SER A 265 -5.40 15.10 8.18
CA SER A 265 -6.05 13.79 8.16
C SER A 265 -7.56 13.89 7.91
N GLN A 266 -8.25 14.83 8.57
CA GLN A 266 -9.68 15.06 8.35
C GLN A 266 -9.97 15.48 6.91
N VAL A 267 -9.19 16.44 6.38
CA VAL A 267 -9.37 16.99 5.04
C VAL A 267 -9.20 15.90 3.97
N PHE A 268 -8.18 15.07 4.10
CA PHE A 268 -7.90 14.03 3.12
C PHE A 268 -8.84 12.83 3.24
N VAL A 269 -9.30 12.49 4.45
CA VAL A 269 -10.40 11.52 4.64
C VAL A 269 -11.67 12.02 3.95
N GLU A 270 -12.07 13.28 4.16
CA GLU A 270 -13.26 13.87 3.54
C GLU A 270 -13.17 13.85 2.01
N ARG A 271 -12.01 14.20 1.45
CA ARG A 271 -11.75 14.12 0.00
C ARG A 271 -11.87 12.69 -0.55
N ALA A 272 -11.23 11.73 0.12
CA ALA A 272 -11.26 10.33 -0.31
C ALA A 272 -12.70 9.77 -0.27
N VAL A 273 -13.44 10.01 0.81
CA VAL A 273 -14.82 9.54 0.95
C VAL A 273 -15.75 10.22 -0.07
N THR A 274 -15.60 11.52 -0.30
CA THR A 274 -16.38 12.26 -1.31
C THR A 274 -16.18 11.69 -2.71
N ALA A 275 -14.91 11.46 -3.09
CA ALA A 275 -14.59 10.89 -4.40
C ALA A 275 -15.08 9.45 -4.53
N ALA A 276 -14.95 8.63 -3.48
CA ALA A 276 -15.46 7.26 -3.45
C ALA A 276 -16.99 7.22 -3.59
N ALA A 277 -17.72 8.07 -2.86
CA ALA A 277 -19.17 8.19 -2.93
C ALA A 277 -19.64 8.66 -4.32
N ALA A 278 -18.93 9.59 -4.95
CA ALA A 278 -19.25 10.04 -6.31
C ALA A 278 -19.06 8.93 -7.36
N ARG A 279 -18.10 8.00 -7.14
CA ARG A 279 -17.88 6.83 -8.00
C ARG A 279 -18.91 5.74 -7.77
N ALA A 280 -19.32 5.51 -6.52
CA ALA A 280 -20.36 4.56 -6.14
C ALA A 280 -21.75 4.90 -6.70
N LYS A 281 -22.02 6.19 -6.97
CA LYS A 281 -23.30 6.68 -7.52
C LYS A 281 -23.39 6.57 -9.06
N LYS A 282 -22.32 6.18 -9.75
CA LYS A 282 -22.31 5.96 -11.20
C LYS A 282 -22.80 4.56 -11.55
#